data_AF-A0A6P1ZMV0-F1
#
_entry.id   AF-A0A6P1ZMV0-F1
#
_cell.length_a   1.000
_cell.length_b   1.000
_cell.length_c   1.000
_cell.angle_alpha   90.00
_cell.angle_beta   90.00
_cell.angle_gamma   90.00
#
_symmetry.space_group_name_H-M   'P 1'
#
loop_
_entity.id
_entity.type
_entity.pdbx_description
1 polymer ?
#
loop_
_entity_poly.entity_id
_entity_poly.type
_entity_poly.pdbx_seq_one_letter_code
_entity_poly.pdbx_strand_id
1 'polypeptide(L)'
;MRRFIALWLLAAICCLIIAGCSGESGTDSTDLKQKVTELLRQNPDIVLDVLRENNETVFHVAEQGMAVAQQRAIRDQRMAMVKNPLQPEIDPDRPIRGDKNAPITVVEYSDFQCPYCGEAARTVELMMQKHKGEVRLVFKHMPLSSHPQALPAARYFEAASLQDEEKAWQLHDIMFQNQEALTKGGAAWIKKQAADLGLDVEKLDKDAMSPEVNNRIRDDLREAKRFGISGTPHFVVGGVLMAGAQPLEEFTNVIELVEQNRTQEGDQNATSGNATENATDNATQSS
;
A
#
# COMPACT_ATOMS: atom_id res chain seq x y z
N MET A 1 -78.90 7.85 19.94
CA MET A 1 -78.22 9.11 19.54
C MET A 1 -77.85 9.83 20.83
N ARG A 2 -76.72 9.52 21.48
CA ARG A 2 -75.33 9.89 21.12
C ARG A 2 -75.20 11.40 20.89
N ARG A 3 -74.38 12.04 21.75
CA ARG A 3 -74.00 13.47 21.79
C ARG A 3 -75.11 14.32 22.40
N PHE A 4 -75.07 14.70 23.68
CA PHE A 4 -74.57 16.03 24.10
C PHE A 4 -74.47 16.19 25.64
N ILE A 5 -73.98 15.19 26.39
CA ILE A 5 -73.72 15.33 27.85
C ILE A 5 -72.24 15.69 28.15
N ALA A 6 -71.43 15.91 27.12
CA ALA A 6 -69.99 16.19 27.24
C ALA A 6 -69.65 17.69 27.41
N LEU A 7 -70.46 18.47 28.13
CA LEU A 7 -70.21 19.91 28.26
C LEU A 7 -70.57 20.51 29.63
N TRP A 8 -70.37 19.77 30.73
CA TRP A 8 -70.48 20.30 32.11
C TRP A 8 -69.44 19.71 33.09
N LEU A 9 -68.28 19.30 32.59
CA LEU A 9 -67.11 18.93 33.40
C LEU A 9 -65.87 19.76 32.98
N LEU A 10 -66.11 21.03 32.61
CA LEU A 10 -65.09 21.98 32.17
C LEU A 10 -64.89 23.15 33.14
N ALA A 11 -65.28 23.00 34.41
CA ALA A 11 -65.23 24.08 35.41
C ALA A 11 -64.80 23.62 36.82
N ALA A 12 -64.00 22.56 36.94
CA ALA A 12 -63.44 22.12 38.23
C ALA A 12 -61.91 21.89 38.21
N ILE A 13 -61.23 22.19 37.10
CA ILE A 13 -59.77 22.03 36.97
C ILE A 13 -59.20 23.30 36.31
N CYS A 14 -59.36 24.46 36.96
CA CYS A 14 -58.73 25.70 36.45
C CYS A 14 -58.46 26.78 37.52
N CYS A 15 -58.37 26.43 38.82
CA CYS A 15 -58.06 27.43 39.86
C CYS A 15 -57.37 26.82 41.10
N LEU A 16 -56.25 26.13 40.91
CA LEU A 16 -55.28 25.84 41.99
C LEU A 16 -53.88 25.63 41.40
N ILE A 17 -53.44 26.59 40.60
CA ILE A 17 -52.03 26.85 40.32
C ILE A 17 -51.78 28.26 40.81
N ILE A 18 -51.15 28.40 41.96
CA ILE A 18 -50.22 29.46 42.41
C ILE A 18 -49.96 29.14 43.89
N ALA A 19 -48.92 28.36 44.14
CA ALA A 19 -48.02 28.48 45.30
C ALA A 19 -47.15 27.23 45.39
N GLY A 20 -45.85 27.41 45.18
CA GLY A 20 -44.85 26.45 45.60
C GLY A 20 -44.47 25.42 44.54
N CYS A 21 -43.50 25.81 43.71
CA CYS A 21 -42.34 24.98 43.39
C CYS A 21 -41.36 25.85 42.58
N SER A 22 -40.73 26.79 43.28
CA SER A 22 -39.41 27.30 42.90
C SER A 22 -38.41 26.16 43.14
N GLY A 23 -38.27 25.29 42.14
CA GLY A 23 -37.21 24.30 42.06
C GLY A 23 -36.19 24.76 41.04
N GLU A 24 -35.07 25.25 41.53
CA GLU A 24 -33.89 25.61 40.74
C GLU A 24 -33.38 24.39 39.97
N SER A 25 -33.65 24.34 38.67
CA SER A 25 -33.14 23.29 37.77
C SER A 25 -31.70 23.58 37.33
N GLY A 26 -30.79 23.70 38.32
CA GLY A 26 -29.39 24.11 38.09
C GLY A 26 -28.31 23.18 38.64
N THR A 27 -28.63 22.20 39.51
CA THR A 27 -27.62 21.44 40.29
C THR A 27 -27.43 19.97 39.90
N ASP A 28 -28.21 19.42 38.99
CA ASP A 28 -28.46 17.97 39.04
C ASP A 28 -27.43 17.11 38.28
N SER A 29 -26.84 17.61 37.20
CA SER A 29 -25.97 16.79 36.34
C SER A 29 -24.60 16.49 36.94
N THR A 30 -24.00 17.45 37.65
CA THR A 30 -22.61 17.35 38.12
C THR A 30 -22.51 16.53 39.41
N ASP A 31 -23.45 16.72 40.33
CA ASP A 31 -23.58 15.94 41.56
C ASP A 31 -23.93 14.47 41.27
N LEU A 32 -24.85 14.22 40.33
CA LEU A 32 -25.18 12.86 39.88
C LEU A 32 -23.96 12.16 39.27
N LYS A 33 -23.19 12.86 38.41
CA LYS A 33 -21.97 12.29 37.82
C LYS A 33 -20.94 11.94 38.88
N GLN A 34 -20.75 12.77 39.90
CA GLN A 34 -19.85 12.48 41.02
C GLN A 34 -20.31 11.26 41.83
N LYS A 35 -21.61 11.19 42.17
CA LYS A 35 -22.20 10.05 42.90
C LYS A 35 -22.09 8.73 42.11
N VAL A 36 -22.39 8.75 40.82
CA VAL A 36 -22.25 7.57 39.94
C VAL A 36 -20.78 7.16 39.82
N THR A 37 -19.87 8.12 39.66
CA THR A 37 -18.43 7.83 39.58
C THR A 37 -17.91 7.19 40.87
N GLU A 38 -18.29 7.71 42.04
CA GLU A 38 -17.89 7.15 43.33
C GLU A 38 -18.46 5.74 43.53
N LEU A 39 -19.72 5.50 43.16
CA LEU A 39 -20.35 4.19 43.25
C LEU A 39 -19.64 3.14 42.38
N LEU A 40 -19.27 3.48 41.14
CA LEU A 40 -18.53 2.58 40.25
C LEU A 40 -17.10 2.31 40.74
N ARG A 41 -16.45 3.28 41.41
CA ARG A 41 -15.12 3.08 42.02
C ARG A 41 -15.18 2.16 43.24
N GLN A 42 -16.21 2.30 44.07
CA GLN A 42 -16.39 1.47 45.25
C GLN A 42 -16.86 0.05 44.89
N ASN A 43 -17.50 -0.14 43.72
CA ASN A 43 -18.07 -1.41 43.28
C ASN A 43 -17.66 -1.74 41.83
N PRO A 44 -16.38 -2.07 41.57
CA PRO A 44 -15.89 -2.33 40.21
C PRO A 44 -16.55 -3.56 39.55
N ASP A 45 -17.05 -4.51 40.34
CA ASP A 45 -17.71 -5.72 39.84
C ASP A 45 -18.96 -5.41 39.01
N ILE A 46 -19.68 -4.32 39.32
CA ILE A 46 -20.86 -3.89 38.53
C ILE A 46 -20.48 -3.65 37.07
N VAL A 47 -19.33 -3.00 36.83
CA VAL A 47 -18.83 -2.74 35.47
C VAL A 47 -18.38 -4.05 34.83
N LEU A 48 -17.63 -4.87 35.56
CA LEU A 48 -17.11 -6.13 35.04
C LEU A 48 -18.22 -7.13 34.70
N ASP A 49 -19.29 -7.17 35.48
CA ASP A 49 -20.45 -8.03 35.24
C ASP A 49 -21.22 -7.56 34.01
N VAL A 50 -21.47 -6.26 33.87
CA VAL A 50 -22.05 -5.71 32.63
C VAL A 50 -21.18 -6.04 31.42
N LEU A 51 -19.86 -5.91 31.52
CA LEU A 51 -18.95 -6.27 30.42
C LEU A 51 -18.96 -7.78 30.12
N ARG A 52 -19.06 -8.64 31.14
CA ARG A 52 -19.16 -10.11 30.97
C ARG A 52 -20.48 -10.54 30.36
N GLU A 53 -21.58 -9.91 30.78
CA GLU A 53 -22.93 -10.14 30.24
C GLU A 53 -23.05 -9.66 28.78
N ASN A 54 -22.25 -8.66 28.39
CA ASN A 54 -22.21 -8.10 27.03
C ASN A 54 -20.91 -8.46 26.29
N ASN A 55 -20.31 -9.61 26.60
CA ASN A 55 -18.97 -9.98 26.14
C ASN A 55 -18.79 -9.94 24.61
N GLU A 56 -19.77 -10.37 23.82
CA GLU A 56 -19.72 -10.34 22.35
C GLU A 56 -19.61 -8.90 21.83
N THR A 57 -20.40 -7.98 22.39
CA THR A 57 -20.38 -6.56 22.00
C THR A 57 -19.05 -5.91 22.39
N VAL A 58 -18.57 -6.18 23.61
CA VAL A 58 -17.28 -5.68 24.09
C VAL A 58 -16.14 -6.21 23.22
N PHE A 59 -16.17 -7.50 22.86
CA PHE A 59 -15.19 -8.12 21.98
C PHE A 59 -15.20 -7.46 20.59
N HIS A 60 -16.38 -7.26 19.98
CA HIS A 60 -16.49 -6.63 18.67
C HIS A 60 -15.98 -5.18 18.66
N VAL A 61 -16.31 -4.38 19.69
CA VAL A 61 -15.81 -3.00 19.81
C VAL A 61 -14.29 -2.98 19.99
N ALA A 62 -13.74 -3.90 20.79
CA ALA A 62 -12.30 -4.03 20.97
C ALA A 62 -11.61 -4.44 19.65
N GLU A 63 -12.16 -5.42 18.93
CA GLU A 63 -11.66 -5.88 17.62
C GLU A 63 -11.65 -4.73 16.60
N GLN A 64 -12.75 -3.99 16.48
CA GLN A 64 -12.83 -2.81 15.61
C GLN A 64 -11.81 -1.74 16.00
N GLY A 65 -11.69 -1.44 17.30
CA GLY A 65 -10.71 -0.48 17.80
C GLY A 65 -9.28 -0.88 17.49
N MET A 66 -8.94 -2.16 17.67
CA MET A 66 -7.65 -2.73 17.32
C MET A 66 -7.38 -2.68 15.81
N ALA A 67 -8.37 -3.01 14.97
CA ALA A 67 -8.24 -2.95 13.52
C ALA A 67 -7.96 -1.52 13.03
N VAL A 68 -8.67 -0.52 13.55
CA VAL A 68 -8.43 0.90 13.22
C VAL A 68 -7.05 1.36 13.69
N ALA A 69 -6.65 0.98 14.91
CA ALA A 69 -5.32 1.32 15.43
C ALA A 69 -4.21 0.69 14.59
N GLN A 70 -4.38 -0.56 14.16
CA GLN A 70 -3.45 -1.27 13.29
C GLN A 70 -3.38 -0.62 11.90
N GLN A 71 -4.52 -0.30 11.28
CA GLN A 71 -4.56 0.39 9.99
C GLN A 71 -3.88 1.76 10.05
N ARG A 72 -4.11 2.51 11.14
CA ARG A 72 -3.44 3.78 11.38
C ARG A 72 -1.92 3.61 11.50
N ALA A 73 -1.47 2.61 12.26
CA ALA A 73 -0.03 2.34 12.40
C ALA A 73 0.62 1.98 11.05
N ILE A 74 -0.03 1.16 10.23
CA ILE A 74 0.46 0.81 8.87
C ILE A 74 0.53 2.06 7.99
N ARG A 75 -0.52 2.90 8.02
CA ARG A 75 -0.55 4.16 7.26
C ARG A 75 0.55 5.11 7.70
N ASP A 76 0.76 5.28 9.00
CA ASP A 76 1.80 6.16 9.55
C ASP A 76 3.20 5.65 9.18
N GLN A 77 3.42 4.33 9.23
CA GLN A 77 4.66 3.70 8.78
C GLN A 77 4.92 3.96 7.28
N ARG A 78 3.90 3.78 6.42
CA ARG A 78 4.02 4.06 4.98
C ARG A 78 4.26 5.53 4.71
N MET A 79 3.56 6.42 5.42
CA MET A 79 3.77 7.87 5.28
C MET A 79 5.20 8.28 5.67
N ALA A 80 5.80 7.62 6.66
CA ALA A 80 7.21 7.84 6.98
C ALA A 80 8.14 7.42 5.83
N MET A 81 7.83 6.32 5.12
CA MET A 81 8.57 5.91 3.93
C MET A 81 8.34 6.86 2.74
N VAL A 82 7.13 7.38 2.55
CA VAL A 82 6.86 8.39 1.51
C VAL A 82 7.66 9.67 1.75
N LYS A 83 7.82 10.09 3.01
CA LYS A 83 8.63 11.25 3.39
C LYS A 83 10.13 11.02 3.29
N ASN A 84 10.58 9.76 3.37
CA ASN A 84 11.97 9.37 3.21
C ASN A 84 12.06 8.16 2.27
N PRO A 85 11.81 8.37 0.97
CA PRO A 85 11.64 7.27 0.01
C PRO A 85 12.96 6.55 -0.23
N LEU A 86 12.86 5.22 -0.37
CA LEU A 86 13.96 4.46 -0.96
C LEU A 86 14.19 4.91 -2.40
N GLN A 87 15.44 4.88 -2.83
CA GLN A 87 15.85 5.30 -4.17
C GLN A 87 16.56 4.13 -4.86
N PRO A 88 15.81 3.22 -5.52
CA PRO A 88 16.40 2.16 -6.32
C PRO A 88 17.23 2.75 -7.47
N GLU A 89 18.44 2.22 -7.67
CA GLU A 89 19.29 2.55 -8.81
C GLU A 89 18.72 1.87 -10.07
N ILE A 90 18.42 2.61 -11.12
CA ILE A 90 17.87 2.05 -12.36
C ILE A 90 18.81 2.41 -13.50
N ASP A 91 19.48 1.39 -14.05
CA ASP A 91 20.34 1.56 -15.22
C ASP A 91 19.51 2.06 -16.42
N PRO A 92 20.04 2.99 -17.24
CA PRO A 92 19.33 3.51 -18.42
C PRO A 92 18.89 2.42 -19.41
N ASP A 93 19.66 1.33 -19.50
CA ASP A 93 19.43 0.21 -20.41
C ASP A 93 18.61 -0.92 -19.75
N ARG A 94 18.01 -0.67 -18.58
CA ARG A 94 17.17 -1.66 -17.91
C ARG A 94 15.84 -1.78 -18.65
N PRO A 95 15.35 -3.01 -18.94
CA PRO A 95 14.03 -3.18 -19.54
C PRO A 95 12.95 -2.63 -18.60
N ILE A 96 12.05 -1.82 -19.16
CA ILE A 96 10.92 -1.23 -18.45
C ILE A 96 9.63 -1.74 -19.07
N ARG A 97 8.69 -2.20 -18.23
CA ARG A 97 7.32 -2.54 -18.68
C ARG A 97 6.40 -1.34 -18.41
N GLY A 98 5.57 -1.00 -19.38
CA GLY A 98 4.67 0.16 -19.32
C GLY A 98 5.27 1.41 -19.96
N ASP A 99 4.69 2.58 -19.65
CA ASP A 99 5.18 3.85 -20.18
C ASP A 99 6.51 4.23 -19.51
N LYS A 100 7.59 4.40 -20.29
CA LYS A 100 8.90 4.78 -19.77
C LYS A 100 8.86 6.13 -19.03
N ASN A 101 7.88 6.99 -19.32
CA ASN A 101 7.69 8.29 -18.68
C ASN A 101 6.69 8.27 -17.52
N ALA A 102 6.14 7.11 -17.17
CA ALA A 102 5.20 7.01 -16.06
C ALA A 102 5.82 7.59 -14.78
N PRO A 103 5.07 8.42 -14.03
CA PRO A 103 5.60 9.13 -12.88
C PRO A 103 6.08 8.17 -11.80
N ILE A 104 5.37 7.07 -11.57
CA ILE A 104 5.63 6.16 -10.45
C ILE A 104 6.38 4.94 -10.96
N THR A 105 7.52 4.66 -10.35
CA THR A 105 8.26 3.43 -10.62
C THR A 105 7.94 2.40 -9.54
N VAL A 106 7.54 1.21 -9.99
CA VAL A 106 7.45 0.00 -9.18
C VAL A 106 8.69 -0.82 -9.48
N VAL A 107 9.53 -1.05 -8.47
CA VAL A 107 10.70 -1.95 -8.58
C VAL A 107 10.37 -3.24 -7.87
N GLU A 108 10.33 -4.35 -8.60
CA GLU A 108 10.10 -5.69 -8.05
C GLU A 108 11.42 -6.43 -7.89
N TYR A 109 11.75 -6.87 -6.67
CA TYR A 109 12.84 -7.79 -6.39
C TYR A 109 12.27 -9.21 -6.31
N SER A 110 12.58 -10.02 -7.31
CA SER A 110 11.88 -11.29 -7.54
C SER A 110 12.80 -12.45 -7.91
N ASP A 111 12.21 -13.63 -7.92
CA ASP A 111 12.84 -14.90 -8.29
C ASP A 111 11.85 -15.72 -9.13
N PHE A 112 12.24 -16.07 -10.36
CA PHE A 112 11.41 -16.83 -11.31
C PHE A 112 10.97 -18.22 -10.81
N GLN A 113 11.66 -18.82 -9.83
CA GLN A 113 11.26 -20.10 -9.22
C GLN A 113 10.50 -19.95 -7.91
N CYS A 114 10.44 -18.76 -7.32
CA CYS A 114 9.74 -18.56 -6.06
C CYS A 114 8.21 -18.65 -6.27
N PRO A 115 7.49 -19.52 -5.54
CA PRO A 115 6.04 -19.65 -5.69
C PRO A 115 5.28 -18.36 -5.39
N TYR A 116 5.69 -17.61 -4.36
CA TYR A 116 5.07 -16.32 -4.02
C TYR A 116 5.33 -15.24 -5.09
N CYS A 117 6.43 -15.33 -5.83
CA CYS A 117 6.67 -14.43 -6.97
C CYS A 117 5.74 -14.76 -8.13
N GLY A 118 5.46 -16.04 -8.38
CA GLY A 118 4.44 -16.44 -9.35
C GLY A 118 3.03 -15.97 -8.98
N GLU A 119 2.67 -16.04 -7.69
CA GLU A 119 1.42 -15.45 -7.19
C GLU A 119 1.38 -13.94 -7.42
N ALA A 120 2.46 -13.25 -7.05
CA ALA A 120 2.54 -11.80 -7.19
C ALA A 120 2.53 -11.34 -8.66
N ALA A 121 3.11 -12.10 -9.59
CA ALA A 121 3.13 -11.75 -11.02
C ALA A 121 1.71 -11.51 -11.57
N ARG A 122 0.72 -12.29 -11.12
CA ARG A 122 -0.69 -12.07 -11.48
C ARG A 122 -1.22 -10.74 -10.93
N THR A 123 -0.91 -10.43 -9.67
CA THR A 123 -1.36 -9.17 -9.06
C THR A 123 -0.65 -7.96 -9.69
N VAL A 124 0.63 -8.08 -10.02
CA VAL A 124 1.41 -7.04 -10.70
C VAL A 124 0.81 -6.75 -12.07
N GLU A 125 0.43 -7.77 -12.84
CA GLU A 125 -0.23 -7.58 -14.13
C GLU A 125 -1.55 -6.80 -13.98
N LEU A 126 -2.38 -7.15 -13.00
CA LEU A 126 -3.62 -6.42 -12.71
C LEU A 126 -3.35 -4.97 -12.26
N MET A 127 -2.28 -4.75 -11.50
CA MET A 127 -1.84 -3.42 -11.05
C MET A 127 -1.40 -2.56 -12.24
N MET A 128 -0.57 -3.10 -13.14
CA MET A 128 -0.13 -2.42 -14.36
C MET A 128 -1.29 -2.07 -15.29
N GLN A 129 -2.31 -2.93 -15.37
CA GLN A 129 -3.52 -2.66 -16.14
C GLN A 129 -4.38 -1.56 -15.52
N LYS A 130 -4.56 -1.59 -14.19
CA LYS A 130 -5.39 -0.63 -13.47
C LYS A 130 -4.79 0.79 -13.50
N HIS A 131 -3.47 0.90 -13.35
CA HIS A 131 -2.73 2.16 -13.25
C HIS A 131 -1.98 2.49 -14.56
N LYS A 132 -2.57 2.13 -15.71
CA LYS A 132 -1.92 2.24 -17.01
C LYS A 132 -1.54 3.70 -17.33
N GLY A 133 -0.23 3.94 -17.51
CA GLY A 133 0.33 5.27 -17.78
C GLY A 133 0.76 6.02 -16.52
N GLU A 134 0.30 5.59 -15.35
CA GLU A 134 0.69 6.16 -14.04
C GLU A 134 1.90 5.43 -13.46
N VAL A 135 2.00 4.12 -13.74
CA VAL A 135 3.10 3.27 -13.27
C VAL A 135 3.96 2.70 -14.41
N ARG A 136 5.23 2.49 -14.11
CA ARG A 136 6.16 1.65 -14.85
C ARG A 136 6.79 0.61 -13.94
N LEU A 137 7.06 -0.57 -14.48
CA LEU A 137 7.65 -1.68 -13.73
C LEU A 137 9.10 -1.90 -14.16
N VAL A 138 9.97 -2.03 -13.16
CA VAL A 138 11.35 -2.51 -13.29
C VAL A 138 11.46 -3.81 -12.53
N PHE A 139 11.96 -4.85 -13.19
CA PHE A 139 12.20 -6.15 -12.57
C PHE A 139 13.66 -6.29 -12.19
N LYS A 140 13.92 -6.64 -10.93
CA LYS A 140 15.25 -6.86 -10.35
C LYS A 140 15.39 -8.27 -9.82
N HIS A 141 16.57 -8.83 -10.00
CA HIS A 141 16.80 -10.24 -9.74
C HIS A 141 17.32 -10.48 -8.32
N MET A 142 16.62 -11.35 -7.60
CA MET A 142 17.08 -11.89 -6.33
C MET A 142 17.01 -13.42 -6.33
N PRO A 143 17.85 -14.10 -7.15
CA PRO A 143 17.82 -15.56 -7.24
C PRO A 143 18.23 -16.18 -5.90
N LEU A 144 17.31 -16.92 -5.29
CA LEU A 144 17.54 -17.55 -4.00
C LEU A 144 18.38 -18.83 -4.17
N SER A 145 19.31 -19.09 -3.25
CA SER A 145 20.21 -20.24 -3.36
C SER A 145 19.49 -21.59 -3.30
N SER A 146 18.28 -21.65 -2.74
CA SER A 146 17.41 -22.83 -2.73
C SER A 146 16.73 -23.09 -4.08
N HIS A 147 16.85 -22.16 -5.04
CA HIS A 147 16.21 -22.21 -6.35
C HIS A 147 17.27 -22.36 -7.46
N PRO A 148 17.61 -23.58 -7.88
CA PRO A 148 18.75 -23.84 -8.77
C PRO A 148 18.62 -23.24 -10.19
N GLN A 149 17.39 -23.01 -10.66
CA GLN A 149 17.07 -22.38 -11.95
C GLN A 149 16.81 -20.88 -11.85
N ALA A 150 16.77 -20.28 -10.66
CA ALA A 150 16.53 -18.85 -10.49
C ALA A 150 17.63 -17.99 -11.14
N LEU A 151 18.90 -18.31 -10.88
CA LEU A 151 20.03 -17.59 -11.47
C LEU A 151 20.12 -17.78 -13.00
N PRO A 152 20.01 -19.00 -13.55
CA PRO A 152 19.86 -19.19 -14.99
C PRO A 152 18.72 -18.37 -15.59
N ALA A 153 17.52 -18.41 -15.00
CA ALA A 153 16.36 -17.66 -15.48
C ALA A 153 16.60 -16.14 -15.49
N ALA A 154 17.17 -15.60 -14.41
CA ALA A 154 17.57 -14.19 -14.33
C ALA A 154 18.53 -13.81 -15.47
N ARG A 155 19.58 -14.62 -15.69
CA ARG A 155 20.55 -14.39 -16.76
C ARG A 155 19.92 -14.40 -18.15
N TYR A 156 19.01 -15.33 -18.41
CA TYR A 156 18.35 -15.41 -19.71
C TYR A 156 17.32 -14.30 -19.93
N PHE A 157 16.68 -13.80 -18.89
CA PHE A 157 15.84 -12.60 -18.99
C PHE A 157 16.68 -11.38 -19.39
N GLU A 158 17.79 -11.13 -18.71
CA GLU A 158 18.69 -10.01 -19.06
C GLU A 158 19.32 -10.20 -20.45
N ALA A 159 19.71 -11.43 -20.81
CA ALA A 159 20.22 -11.71 -22.15
C ALA A 159 19.15 -11.47 -23.24
N ALA A 160 17.89 -11.79 -22.96
CA ALA A 160 16.78 -11.49 -23.86
C ALA A 160 16.57 -9.97 -23.99
N SER A 161 16.68 -9.21 -22.90
CA SER A 161 16.47 -7.75 -22.92
C SER A 161 17.54 -7.00 -23.72
N LEU A 162 18.76 -7.54 -23.79
CA LEU A 162 19.83 -7.04 -24.67
C LEU A 162 19.56 -7.28 -26.17
N GLN A 163 18.60 -8.13 -26.51
CA GLN A 163 18.16 -8.34 -27.89
C GLN A 163 16.88 -7.56 -28.18
N ASP A 164 15.89 -7.67 -27.30
CA ASP A 164 14.55 -7.12 -27.48
C ASP A 164 13.83 -7.04 -26.12
N GLU A 165 13.52 -5.82 -25.67
CA GLU A 165 12.85 -5.60 -24.38
C GLU A 165 11.46 -6.24 -24.32
N GLU A 166 10.69 -6.20 -25.41
CA GLU A 166 9.32 -6.73 -25.44
C GLU A 166 9.33 -8.25 -25.31
N LYS A 167 10.20 -8.92 -26.06
CA LYS A 167 10.37 -10.38 -25.98
C LYS A 167 10.92 -10.83 -24.63
N ALA A 168 11.75 -10.01 -23.98
CA ALA A 168 12.21 -10.30 -22.62
C ALA A 168 11.04 -10.32 -21.63
N TRP A 169 10.11 -9.37 -21.73
CA TRP A 169 8.88 -9.37 -20.92
C TRP A 169 7.94 -10.53 -21.25
N GLN A 170 7.84 -10.93 -22.52
CA GLN A 170 7.11 -12.14 -22.90
C GLN A 170 7.74 -13.40 -22.30
N LEU A 171 9.08 -13.50 -22.32
CA LEU A 171 9.81 -14.61 -21.70
C LEU A 171 9.62 -14.63 -20.18
N HIS A 172 9.65 -13.45 -19.53
CA HIS A 172 9.32 -13.28 -18.12
C HIS A 172 7.95 -13.86 -17.78
N ASP A 173 6.92 -13.49 -18.56
CA ASP A 173 5.55 -13.95 -18.33
C ASP A 173 5.43 -15.47 -18.52
N ILE A 174 6.08 -16.03 -19.56
CA ILE A 174 6.13 -17.47 -19.80
C ILE A 174 6.78 -18.21 -18.62
N MET A 175 7.89 -17.68 -18.08
CA MET A 175 8.57 -18.31 -16.94
C MET A 175 7.70 -18.34 -15.69
N PHE A 176 7.02 -17.25 -15.35
CA PHE A 176 6.12 -17.22 -14.19
C PHE A 176 4.85 -18.05 -14.40
N GLN A 177 4.31 -18.12 -15.61
CA GLN A 177 3.14 -18.96 -15.90
C GLN A 177 3.47 -20.47 -15.89
N ASN A 178 4.74 -20.84 -15.98
CA ASN A 178 5.18 -22.23 -16.16
C ASN A 178 6.31 -22.62 -15.19
N GLN A 179 6.25 -22.21 -13.92
CA GLN A 179 7.34 -22.43 -12.95
C GLN A 179 7.71 -23.91 -12.73
N GLU A 180 6.76 -24.84 -12.89
CA GLU A 180 7.03 -26.28 -12.84
C GLU A 180 7.89 -26.73 -14.03
N ALA A 181 7.57 -26.27 -15.24
CA ALA A 181 8.33 -26.58 -16.44
C ALA A 181 9.73 -25.92 -16.39
N LEU A 182 9.81 -24.68 -15.91
CA LEU A 182 11.08 -24.00 -15.61
C LEU A 182 11.93 -24.83 -14.64
N THR A 183 11.33 -25.31 -13.54
CA THR A 183 12.05 -26.07 -12.52
C THR A 183 12.59 -27.40 -13.05
N LYS A 184 11.80 -28.12 -13.85
CA LYS A 184 12.21 -29.43 -14.41
C LYS A 184 13.15 -29.30 -15.60
N GLY A 185 12.91 -28.33 -16.48
CA GLY A 185 13.61 -28.18 -17.76
C GLY A 185 14.79 -27.21 -17.73
N GLY A 186 14.82 -26.29 -16.76
CA GLY A 186 15.90 -25.35 -16.52
C GLY A 186 16.27 -24.53 -17.76
N ALA A 187 17.57 -24.27 -17.91
CA ALA A 187 18.15 -23.54 -19.04
C ALA A 187 17.71 -24.07 -20.41
N ALA A 188 17.62 -25.39 -20.60
CA ALA A 188 17.22 -25.96 -21.88
C ALA A 188 15.77 -25.60 -22.24
N TRP A 189 14.88 -25.61 -21.25
CA TRP A 189 13.49 -25.18 -21.44
C TRP A 189 13.40 -23.68 -21.70
N ILE A 190 14.11 -22.84 -20.93
CA ILE A 190 14.14 -21.38 -21.16
C ILE A 190 14.57 -21.05 -22.59
N LYS A 191 15.65 -21.68 -23.07
CA LYS A 191 16.15 -21.47 -24.43
C LYS A 191 15.16 -21.88 -25.51
N LYS A 192 14.42 -22.96 -25.29
CA LYS A 192 13.33 -23.34 -26.19
C LYS A 192 12.28 -22.23 -26.25
N GLN A 193 11.85 -21.70 -25.11
CA GLN A 193 10.85 -20.63 -25.08
C GLN A 193 11.37 -19.34 -25.74
N ALA A 194 12.64 -18.98 -25.51
CA ALA A 194 13.26 -17.86 -26.19
C ALA A 194 13.31 -18.05 -27.72
N ALA A 195 13.62 -19.27 -28.19
CA ALA A 195 13.59 -19.60 -29.62
C ALA A 195 12.18 -19.49 -30.20
N ASP A 196 11.16 -19.96 -29.47
CA ASP A 196 9.74 -19.87 -29.87
C ASP A 196 9.29 -18.40 -30.00
N LEU A 197 9.89 -17.48 -29.23
CA LEU A 197 9.71 -16.01 -29.35
C LEU A 197 10.57 -15.37 -30.47
N GLY A 198 11.37 -16.17 -31.18
CA GLY A 198 12.26 -15.71 -32.24
C GLY A 198 13.46 -14.90 -31.73
N LEU A 199 13.96 -15.20 -30.53
CA LEU A 199 15.26 -14.71 -30.04
C LEU A 199 16.39 -15.58 -30.59
N ASP A 200 17.57 -14.99 -30.80
CA ASP A 200 18.76 -15.73 -31.19
C ASP A 200 19.34 -16.45 -29.96
N VAL A 201 19.21 -17.77 -29.94
CA VAL A 201 19.63 -18.62 -28.81
C VAL A 201 21.14 -18.64 -28.62
N GLU A 202 21.93 -18.55 -29.69
CA GLU A 202 23.39 -18.56 -29.59
C GLU A 202 23.88 -17.25 -28.96
N LYS A 203 23.29 -16.12 -29.40
CA LYS A 203 23.52 -14.82 -28.76
C LYS A 203 23.02 -14.83 -27.31
N LEU A 204 21.87 -15.44 -27.04
CA LEU A 204 21.30 -15.55 -25.69
C LEU A 204 22.23 -16.28 -24.72
N ASP A 205 22.78 -17.44 -25.13
CA ASP A 205 23.74 -18.22 -24.34
C ASP A 205 25.01 -17.41 -24.02
N LYS A 206 25.53 -16.69 -25.02
CA LYS A 206 26.71 -15.84 -24.86
C LYS A 206 26.45 -14.69 -23.88
N ASP A 207 25.35 -13.96 -24.08
CA ASP A 207 25.02 -12.76 -23.32
C ASP A 207 24.62 -13.12 -21.87
N ALA A 208 23.96 -14.26 -21.64
CA ALA A 208 23.62 -14.77 -20.32
C ALA A 208 24.85 -15.01 -19.42
N MET A 209 26.02 -15.25 -20.02
CA MET A 209 27.29 -15.44 -19.31
C MET A 209 28.16 -14.18 -19.31
N SER A 210 27.70 -13.09 -19.90
CA SER A 210 28.48 -11.86 -20.00
C SER A 210 28.76 -11.22 -18.62
N PRO A 211 29.85 -10.46 -18.48
CA PRO A 211 30.09 -9.66 -17.29
C PRO A 211 28.97 -8.65 -17.02
N GLU A 212 28.38 -8.07 -18.07
CA GLU A 212 27.29 -7.10 -17.95
C GLU A 212 26.07 -7.70 -17.23
N VAL A 213 25.53 -8.81 -17.72
CA VAL A 213 24.37 -9.50 -17.12
C VAL A 213 24.69 -9.94 -15.68
N ASN A 214 25.88 -10.51 -15.46
CA ASN A 214 26.28 -10.94 -14.12
C ASN A 214 26.44 -9.76 -13.15
N ASN A 215 26.91 -8.61 -13.64
CA ASN A 215 27.03 -7.40 -12.83
C ASN A 215 25.64 -6.87 -12.46
N ARG A 216 24.68 -6.76 -13.40
CA ARG A 216 23.30 -6.33 -13.11
C ARG A 216 22.66 -7.15 -11.98
N ILE A 217 22.71 -8.48 -12.08
CA ILE A 217 22.14 -9.38 -11.06
C ILE A 217 22.83 -9.21 -9.70
N ARG A 218 24.17 -9.10 -9.70
CA ARG A 218 24.93 -8.88 -8.46
C ARG A 218 24.61 -7.53 -7.83
N ASP A 219 24.37 -6.52 -8.64
CA ASP A 219 24.11 -5.16 -8.20
C ASP A 219 22.68 -5.05 -7.63
N ASP A 220 21.71 -5.74 -8.24
CA ASP A 220 20.37 -5.97 -7.68
C ASP A 220 20.43 -6.63 -6.29
N LEU A 221 21.22 -7.69 -6.13
CA LEU A 221 21.42 -8.38 -4.85
C LEU A 221 22.04 -7.47 -3.78
N ARG A 222 23.02 -6.64 -4.15
CA ARG A 222 23.63 -5.68 -3.22
C ARG A 222 22.63 -4.63 -2.79
N GLU A 223 21.85 -4.11 -3.71
CA GLU A 223 20.80 -3.14 -3.41
C GLU A 223 19.74 -3.71 -2.48
N ALA A 224 19.22 -4.90 -2.78
CA ALA A 224 18.25 -5.59 -1.94
C ALA A 224 18.78 -5.72 -0.50
N LYS A 225 20.05 -6.12 -0.34
CA LYS A 225 20.71 -6.18 0.97
C LYS A 225 20.79 -4.81 1.66
N ARG A 226 21.14 -3.73 0.95
CA ARG A 226 21.19 -2.37 1.52
C ARG A 226 19.82 -1.90 2.02
N PHE A 227 18.75 -2.28 1.31
CA PHE A 227 17.37 -1.97 1.69
C PHE A 227 16.81 -2.91 2.76
N GLY A 228 17.60 -3.86 3.26
CA GLY A 228 17.17 -4.82 4.28
C GLY A 228 16.21 -5.89 3.74
N ILE A 229 16.14 -6.05 2.42
CA ILE A 229 15.30 -7.06 1.76
C ILE A 229 15.97 -8.43 1.94
N SER A 230 15.23 -9.38 2.53
CA SER A 230 15.74 -10.71 2.89
C SER A 230 14.95 -11.87 2.28
N GLY A 231 13.98 -11.60 1.41
CA GLY A 231 13.17 -12.63 0.75
C GLY A 231 12.42 -12.10 -0.48
N THR A 232 11.79 -12.98 -1.25
CA THR A 232 11.04 -12.60 -2.46
C THR A 232 9.55 -12.97 -2.35
N PRO A 233 8.65 -12.23 -3.01
CA PRO A 233 8.91 -10.96 -3.69
C PRO A 233 9.00 -9.80 -2.69
N HIS A 234 9.70 -8.73 -3.06
CA HIS A 234 9.59 -7.42 -2.43
C HIS A 234 9.39 -6.35 -3.49
N PHE A 235 8.72 -5.27 -3.13
CA PHE A 235 8.42 -4.17 -4.02
C PHE A 235 8.88 -2.86 -3.41
N VAL A 236 9.42 -1.96 -4.24
CA VAL A 236 9.58 -0.55 -3.90
C VAL A 236 8.68 0.24 -4.84
N VAL A 237 7.57 0.75 -4.32
CA VAL A 237 6.53 1.49 -5.07
C VAL A 237 6.70 2.97 -4.77
N GLY A 238 7.24 3.73 -5.71
CA GLY A 238 7.49 5.16 -5.51
C GLY A 238 8.35 5.46 -4.26
N GLY A 239 9.24 4.53 -3.89
CA GLY A 239 10.08 4.61 -2.70
C GLY A 239 9.53 3.95 -1.43
N VAL A 240 8.30 3.45 -1.44
CA VAL A 240 7.68 2.72 -0.32
C VAL A 240 7.99 1.23 -0.44
N LEU A 241 8.61 0.65 0.58
CA LEU A 241 8.93 -0.78 0.63
C LEU A 241 7.71 -1.62 1.04
N MET A 242 7.42 -2.65 0.25
CA MET A 242 6.36 -3.63 0.49
C MET A 242 6.93 -5.05 0.42
N ALA A 243 6.59 -5.90 1.39
CA ALA A 243 7.12 -7.26 1.50
C ALA A 243 6.08 -8.30 1.10
N GLY A 244 6.50 -9.32 0.35
CA GLY A 244 5.69 -10.49 0.00
C GLY A 244 4.69 -10.26 -1.13
N ALA A 245 3.95 -11.32 -1.46
CA ALA A 245 2.87 -11.27 -2.43
C ALA A 245 1.70 -10.46 -1.85
N GLN A 246 1.61 -9.19 -2.24
CA GLN A 246 0.58 -8.27 -1.77
C GLN A 246 -0.64 -8.29 -2.69
N PRO A 247 -1.87 -8.08 -2.17
CA PRO A 247 -3.06 -7.97 -2.99
C PRO A 247 -3.09 -6.64 -3.76
N LEU A 248 -3.89 -6.58 -4.83
CA LEU A 248 -4.00 -5.41 -5.71
C LEU A 248 -4.40 -4.12 -4.97
N GLU A 249 -5.23 -4.26 -3.94
CA GLU A 249 -5.68 -3.14 -3.11
C GLU A 249 -4.51 -2.46 -2.39
N GLU A 250 -3.53 -3.24 -1.92
CA GLU A 250 -2.36 -2.67 -1.23
C GLU A 250 -1.45 -1.90 -2.18
N PHE A 251 -1.28 -2.37 -3.42
CA PHE A 251 -0.59 -1.58 -4.45
C PHE A 251 -1.33 -0.28 -4.75
N THR A 252 -2.66 -0.35 -4.90
CA THR A 252 -3.51 0.83 -5.15
C THR A 252 -3.35 1.85 -4.01
N ASN A 253 -3.47 1.41 -2.77
CA ASN A 253 -3.35 2.27 -1.59
C ASN A 253 -1.99 2.98 -1.51
N VAL A 254 -0.89 2.29 -1.86
CA VAL A 254 0.46 2.86 -1.84
C VAL A 254 0.68 3.82 -3.01
N ILE A 255 0.21 3.48 -4.21
CA ILE A 255 0.29 4.36 -5.39
C ILE A 255 -0.43 5.68 -5.10
N GLU A 256 -1.67 5.63 -4.63
CA GLU A 256 -2.45 6.83 -4.27
C GLU A 256 -1.75 7.66 -3.19
N LEU A 257 -1.13 7.02 -2.20
CA LEU A 257 -0.39 7.71 -1.15
C LEU A 257 0.84 8.46 -1.71
N VAL A 258 1.57 7.83 -2.63
CA VAL A 258 2.73 8.43 -3.31
C VAL A 258 2.28 9.61 -4.19
N GLU A 259 1.18 9.47 -4.93
CA GLU A 259 0.63 10.54 -5.77
C GLU A 259 0.20 11.76 -4.97
N GLN A 260 -0.50 11.54 -3.85
CA GLN A 260 -0.92 12.61 -2.96
C GLN A 260 0.28 13.41 -2.44
N ASN A 261 1.36 12.73 -2.03
CA ASN A 261 2.56 13.43 -1.55
C ASN A 261 3.27 14.21 -2.66
N ARG A 262 3.38 13.64 -3.86
CA ARG A 262 3.99 14.32 -5.02
C ARG A 262 3.24 15.59 -5.40
N THR A 263 1.92 15.55 -5.36
CA THR A 263 1.07 16.71 -5.66
C THR A 263 1.26 17.81 -4.62
N GLN A 264 1.30 17.44 -3.33
CA GLN A 264 1.53 18.39 -2.24
C GLN A 264 2.91 19.05 -2.29
N GLU A 265 3.96 18.31 -2.64
CA GLU A 265 5.30 18.88 -2.83
C GLU A 265 5.37 19.80 -4.06
N GLY A 266 4.67 19.45 -5.14
CA GLY A 266 4.52 20.30 -6.33
C GLY A 266 3.85 21.64 -6.01
N ASP A 267 2.75 21.61 -5.26
CA ASP A 267 2.00 22.80 -4.85
C ASP A 267 2.80 23.69 -3.88
N GLN A 268 3.56 23.08 -2.95
CA GLN A 268 4.43 23.82 -2.03
C GLN A 268 5.59 24.51 -2.76
N ASN A 269 6.21 23.83 -3.72
CA ASN A 269 7.29 24.41 -4.54
C ASN A 269 6.76 25.52 -5.47
N ALA A 270 5.57 25.36 -6.06
CA ALA A 270 4.93 26.40 -6.86
C ALA A 270 4.57 27.65 -6.03
N THR A 271 4.11 27.47 -4.79
CA THR A 271 3.77 28.58 -3.88
C THR A 271 5.03 29.31 -3.39
N SER A 272 6.13 28.60 -3.15
CA SER A 272 7.43 29.18 -2.76
C SER A 272 8.11 29.95 -3.92
N GLY A 273 7.98 29.45 -5.16
CA GLY A 273 8.45 30.15 -6.36
C GLY A 273 7.74 31.48 -6.60
N ASN A 274 6.41 31.52 -6.46
CA ASN A 274 5.63 32.77 -6.58
C ASN A 274 5.90 33.78 -5.46
N ALA A 275 6.34 33.33 -4.28
CA ALA A 275 6.72 34.22 -3.17
C ALA A 275 8.09 34.89 -3.40
N THR A 276 8.99 34.24 -4.13
CA THR A 276 10.31 34.80 -4.48
C THR A 276 10.24 35.75 -5.68
N GLU A 277 9.38 35.51 -6.67
CA GLU A 277 9.15 36.44 -7.80
C GLU A 277 8.46 37.75 -7.35
N ASN A 278 7.48 37.67 -6.44
CA ASN A 278 6.82 38.88 -5.90
C ASN A 278 7.73 39.71 -4.98
N ALA A 279 8.80 39.14 -4.42
CA ALA A 279 9.77 39.88 -3.62
C ALA A 279 10.77 40.68 -4.48
N THR A 280 11.07 40.22 -5.69
CA THR A 280 11.96 40.93 -6.64
C THR A 280 11.27 42.07 -7.38
N ASP A 281 9.98 41.96 -7.68
CA ASP A 281 9.23 43.04 -8.35
C ASP A 281 8.94 44.24 -7.43
N ASN A 282 8.78 44.00 -6.12
CA ASN A 282 8.53 45.08 -5.16
C ASN A 282 9.79 45.88 -4.78
N ALA A 283 10.98 45.37 -5.08
CA ALA A 283 12.24 46.10 -4.88
C ALA A 283 12.53 47.09 -6.02
N THR A 284 11.93 46.91 -7.20
CA THR A 284 12.23 47.68 -8.41
C THR A 284 11.28 48.88 -8.61
N GLN A 285 10.19 48.97 -7.83
CA GLN A 285 9.24 50.09 -7.87
C GLN A 285 9.46 51.16 -6.79
N SER A 286 10.52 51.06 -5.98
CA SER A 286 10.85 52.05 -4.92
C SER A 286 12.11 52.89 -5.20
N SER A 287 12.63 52.88 -6.43
CA SER A 287 13.79 53.68 -6.85
C SER A 287 13.39 54.85 -7.76
#